data_AF-A0A970KN39-F1
#
_entry.id   AF-A0A970KN39-F1
#
_cell.length_a   1.000
_cell.length_b   1.000
_cell.length_c   1.000
_cell.angle_alpha   90.00
_cell.angle_beta   90.00
_cell.angle_gamma   90.00
#
_symmetry.space_group_name_H-M   'P 1'
#
loop_
_entity.id
_entity.type
_entity.pdbx_description
1 polymer ?
#
loop_
_entity_poly.entity_id
_entity_poly.type
_entity_poly.pdbx_seq_one_letter_code
_entity_poly.pdbx_strand_id
1 'polypeptide(L)'
;METKAKRLNILAIYLTLVLILSSCSLFKKDISPTPTIPPTQSLETPETTSSATPTPTPTPYYTPDIPTPTVFPTFVPEDQLVVNPFRIYNSQTFEFDVLNLAHRYSDILEVEVFGKSYMGKKLYVVKLGKGSTKVLVTGTTHARENITTNYIMRTIEEYAISYLNKETYDGYNVYEILNKVTIYYVP
;
A
#
# COMPACT_ATOMS: atom_id res chain seq x y z
N MET A 1 -64.73 -5.01 6.08
CA MET A 1 -64.18 -4.75 4.72
C MET A 1 -62.69 -4.40 4.72
N GLU A 2 -62.11 -3.96 5.85
CA GLU A 2 -60.72 -3.51 5.94
C GLU A 2 -59.65 -4.62 5.87
N THR A 3 -59.99 -5.86 6.21
CA THR A 3 -59.05 -6.99 6.24
C THR A 3 -58.70 -7.53 4.84
N LYS A 4 -59.59 -7.32 3.84
CA LYS A 4 -59.39 -7.79 2.47
C LYS A 4 -58.41 -6.87 1.70
N ALA A 5 -58.46 -5.57 1.97
CA ALA A 5 -57.54 -4.57 1.40
C ALA A 5 -56.10 -4.75 1.92
N LYS A 6 -55.92 -5.04 3.21
CA LYS A 6 -54.59 -5.30 3.79
C LYS A 6 -53.93 -6.58 3.23
N ARG A 7 -54.73 -7.63 2.96
CA ARG A 7 -54.23 -8.86 2.33
C ARG A 7 -53.87 -8.69 0.85
N LEU A 8 -54.59 -7.82 0.13
CA LEU A 8 -54.29 -7.51 -1.27
C LEU A 8 -52.97 -6.73 -1.41
N ASN A 9 -52.70 -5.77 -0.51
CA ASN A 9 -51.44 -5.01 -0.54
C ASN A 9 -50.21 -5.86 -0.18
N ILE A 10 -50.33 -6.80 0.76
CA ILE A 10 -49.21 -7.71 1.10
C ILE A 10 -48.90 -8.66 -0.06
N LEU A 11 -49.93 -9.16 -0.75
CA LEU A 11 -49.74 -10.04 -1.92
C LEU A 11 -49.11 -9.28 -3.10
N ALA A 12 -49.50 -8.02 -3.31
CA ALA A 12 -48.91 -7.16 -4.34
C ALA A 12 -47.43 -6.85 -4.06
N ILE A 13 -47.05 -6.63 -2.79
CA ILE A 13 -45.64 -6.42 -2.39
C ILE A 13 -44.81 -7.70 -2.59
N TYR A 14 -45.35 -8.88 -2.26
CA TYR A 14 -44.64 -10.13 -2.49
C TYR A 14 -44.46 -10.44 -3.98
N LEU A 15 -45.48 -10.17 -4.80
CA LEU A 15 -45.41 -10.39 -6.24
C LEU A 15 -44.39 -9.45 -6.91
N THR A 16 -44.29 -8.19 -6.49
CA THR A 16 -43.26 -7.26 -7.00
C THR A 16 -41.86 -7.64 -6.54
N LEU A 17 -41.67 -8.08 -5.29
CA LEU A 17 -40.37 -8.56 -4.80
C LEU A 17 -39.90 -9.82 -5.55
N VAL A 18 -40.79 -10.76 -5.85
CA VAL A 18 -40.47 -11.97 -6.63
C VAL A 18 -40.12 -11.62 -8.08
N LEU A 19 -40.80 -10.65 -8.70
CA LEU A 19 -40.47 -10.20 -10.06
C LEU A 19 -39.14 -9.43 -10.14
N ILE A 20 -38.79 -8.64 -9.11
CA ILE A 20 -37.50 -7.94 -9.03
C ILE A 20 -36.35 -8.93 -8.83
N LEU A 21 -36.54 -9.95 -7.99
CA LEU A 21 -35.53 -10.99 -7.75
C LEU A 21 -35.39 -11.97 -8.93
N SER A 22 -36.44 -12.17 -9.73
CA SER A 22 -36.41 -13.02 -10.93
C SER A 22 -35.73 -12.36 -12.15
N SER A 23 -35.42 -11.05 -12.09
CA SER A 23 -34.77 -10.32 -13.18
C SER A 23 -33.23 -10.32 -13.09
N CYS A 24 -32.64 -10.99 -12.09
CA CYS A 24 -31.18 -10.98 -11.88
C CYS A 24 -30.42 -12.14 -12.57
N SER A 25 -31.10 -13.05 -13.29
CA SER A 25 -30.47 -14.20 -13.97
C SER A 25 -30.19 -14.03 -15.47
N LEU A 26 -30.29 -12.81 -16.01
CA LEU A 26 -30.03 -12.53 -17.44
C LEU A 26 -28.84 -11.57 -17.65
N PHE A 27 -27.74 -11.81 -16.93
CA PHE A 27 -26.43 -11.27 -17.31
C PHE A 27 -25.41 -12.42 -17.37
N LYS A 28 -25.56 -13.27 -18.38
CA LYS A 28 -24.40 -14.02 -18.89
C LYS A 28 -23.51 -12.99 -19.56
N LYS A 29 -22.42 -12.63 -18.89
CA LYS A 29 -21.32 -11.89 -19.52
C LYS A 29 -20.73 -12.82 -20.57
N ASP A 30 -20.91 -12.48 -21.84
CA ASP A 30 -20.22 -13.15 -22.93
C ASP A 30 -18.71 -13.05 -22.68
N ILE A 31 -18.11 -14.20 -22.36
CA ILE A 31 -16.66 -14.35 -22.34
C ILE A 31 -16.26 -14.31 -23.82
N SER A 32 -15.65 -13.21 -24.21
CA SER A 32 -14.90 -13.11 -25.46
C SER A 32 -13.91 -14.28 -25.54
N PRO A 33 -13.80 -14.97 -26.69
CA PRO A 33 -12.88 -16.10 -26.79
C PRO A 33 -11.46 -15.64 -26.48
N THR A 34 -10.79 -16.40 -25.60
CA THR A 34 -9.37 -16.28 -25.30
C THR A 34 -8.59 -16.11 -26.60
N PRO A 35 -7.72 -15.08 -26.73
CA PRO A 35 -6.83 -15.02 -27.89
C PRO A 35 -5.93 -16.25 -27.87
N THR A 36 -6.09 -17.12 -28.86
CA THR A 36 -5.18 -18.24 -29.11
C THR A 36 -3.83 -17.64 -29.48
N ILE A 37 -2.86 -17.74 -28.56
CA ILE A 37 -1.47 -17.39 -28.84
C ILE A 37 -0.97 -18.40 -29.90
N PRO A 38 -0.49 -17.95 -31.09
CA PRO A 38 0.13 -18.85 -32.04
C PRO A 38 1.32 -19.55 -31.38
N PRO A 39 1.64 -20.81 -31.73
CA PRO A 39 2.83 -21.46 -31.19
C PRO A 39 4.05 -20.57 -31.44
N THR A 40 4.74 -20.23 -30.36
CA THR A 40 6.01 -19.51 -30.36
C THR A 40 6.92 -20.16 -31.40
N GLN A 41 7.30 -19.39 -32.43
CA GLN A 41 8.41 -19.79 -33.28
C GLN A 41 9.63 -19.94 -32.37
N SER A 42 10.22 -21.13 -32.38
CA SER A 42 11.50 -21.41 -31.75
C SER A 42 12.52 -20.39 -32.26
N LEU A 43 12.96 -19.50 -31.38
CA LEU A 43 14.12 -18.65 -31.64
C LEU A 43 15.30 -19.59 -31.90
N GLU A 44 15.85 -19.53 -33.12
CA GLU A 44 17.12 -20.18 -33.41
C GLU A 44 18.19 -19.62 -32.48
N THR A 45 18.87 -20.53 -31.78
CA THR A 45 20.06 -20.25 -30.97
C THR A 45 21.12 -19.62 -31.88
N PRO A 46 21.67 -18.43 -31.58
CA PRO A 46 22.85 -17.95 -32.27
C PRO A 46 24.01 -18.88 -31.92
N GLU A 47 24.71 -19.36 -32.95
CA GLU A 47 25.89 -20.21 -32.81
C GLU A 47 26.92 -19.59 -31.85
N THR A 48 27.42 -20.43 -30.95
CA THR A 48 28.49 -20.08 -30.02
C THR A 48 29.79 -19.88 -30.80
N THR A 49 30.12 -18.64 -31.14
CA THR A 49 31.50 -18.24 -31.40
C THR A 49 32.15 -17.90 -30.06
N SER A 50 32.98 -18.82 -29.58
CA SER A 50 33.84 -18.66 -28.41
C SER A 50 34.78 -17.48 -28.61
N SER A 51 34.43 -16.32 -28.05
CA SER A 51 35.36 -15.23 -27.78
C SER A 51 35.53 -15.12 -26.27
N ALA A 52 36.74 -15.35 -25.79
CA ALA A 52 37.07 -15.24 -24.38
C ALA A 52 36.75 -13.81 -23.90
N THR A 53 35.76 -13.68 -23.03
CA THR A 53 35.45 -12.42 -22.35
C THR A 53 36.54 -12.15 -21.31
N PRO A 54 37.22 -11.00 -21.31
CA PRO A 54 38.11 -10.66 -20.22
C PRO A 54 37.29 -10.53 -18.93
N THR A 55 37.69 -11.26 -17.89
CA THR A 55 37.17 -11.10 -16.53
C THR A 55 37.24 -9.61 -16.15
N PRO A 56 36.11 -8.93 -15.86
CA PRO A 56 36.19 -7.57 -15.38
C PRO A 56 36.84 -7.59 -13.99
N THR A 57 38.03 -6.99 -13.89
CA THR A 57 38.64 -6.65 -12.61
C THR A 57 37.65 -5.79 -11.82
N PRO A 58 37.27 -6.15 -10.58
CA PRO A 58 36.37 -5.34 -9.79
C PRO A 58 37.00 -3.96 -9.59
N THR A 59 36.40 -2.94 -10.19
CA THR A 59 36.74 -1.56 -9.88
C THR A 59 36.37 -1.30 -8.42
N PRO A 60 37.30 -0.78 -7.59
CA PRO A 60 36.95 -0.42 -6.23
C PRO A 60 35.85 0.64 -6.29
N TYR A 61 34.67 0.32 -5.78
CA TYR A 61 33.59 1.30 -5.67
C TYR A 61 34.10 2.43 -4.78
N TYR A 62 34.33 3.60 -5.38
CA TYR A 62 34.56 4.83 -4.65
C TYR A 62 33.33 5.09 -3.79
N THR A 63 33.47 4.88 -2.48
CA THR A 63 32.51 5.37 -1.51
C THR A 63 33.05 6.74 -1.12
N PRO A 64 32.48 7.86 -1.59
CA PRO A 64 32.81 9.13 -0.97
C PRO A 64 32.51 9.00 0.52
N ASP A 65 33.42 9.44 1.37
CA ASP A 65 33.15 9.63 2.79
C ASP A 65 31.99 10.63 2.88
N ILE A 66 30.75 10.12 2.91
CA ILE A 66 29.58 10.93 3.18
C ILE A 66 29.76 11.36 4.64
N PRO A 67 29.97 12.66 4.93
CA PRO A 67 30.06 13.11 6.30
C PRO A 67 28.80 12.62 7.01
N THR A 68 29.00 11.89 8.12
CA THR A 68 27.90 11.53 9.00
C THR A 68 27.30 12.84 9.49
N PRO A 69 26.03 13.16 9.19
CA PRO A 69 25.42 14.34 9.76
C PRO A 69 25.29 14.11 11.27
N THR A 70 26.12 14.78 12.06
CA THR A 70 26.13 14.73 13.54
C THR A 70 25.05 15.63 14.17
N VAL A 71 23.99 15.95 13.44
CA VAL A 71 22.83 16.67 13.96
C VAL A 71 21.63 15.75 13.80
N PHE A 72 21.27 15.05 14.88
CA PHE A 72 19.97 14.42 14.99
C PHE A 72 18.89 15.49 14.90
N PRO A 73 17.77 15.20 14.25
CA PRO A 73 16.90 16.24 13.78
C PRO A 73 16.10 16.90 14.91
N THR A 74 15.89 18.19 14.77
CA THR A 74 14.73 18.88 15.35
C THR A 74 13.47 18.13 14.91
N PHE A 75 12.60 17.74 15.85
CA PHE A 75 11.31 17.17 15.50
C PHE A 75 10.52 18.15 14.62
N VAL A 76 9.72 17.63 13.70
CA VAL A 76 8.83 18.45 12.89
C VAL A 76 7.83 19.17 13.84
N PRO A 77 7.57 20.48 13.68
CA PRO A 77 6.55 21.19 14.45
C PRO A 77 5.14 20.58 14.29
N GLU A 78 4.31 20.65 15.33
CA GLU A 78 2.96 20.05 15.35
C GLU A 78 1.99 20.63 14.30
N ASP A 79 2.20 21.88 13.89
CA ASP A 79 1.38 22.56 12.88
C ASP A 79 1.74 22.16 11.44
N GLN A 80 2.73 21.31 11.24
CA GLN A 80 3.21 20.87 9.93
C GLN A 80 3.09 19.37 9.75
N LEU A 81 2.75 18.95 8.54
CA LEU A 81 2.80 17.54 8.13
C LEU A 81 4.26 17.04 8.13
N VAL A 82 4.49 15.84 8.64
CA VAL A 82 5.78 15.15 8.58
C VAL A 82 6.12 14.79 7.14
N VAL A 83 5.14 14.27 6.39
CA VAL A 83 5.37 13.72 5.06
C VAL A 83 5.10 14.75 3.98
N ASN A 84 6.12 15.02 3.17
CA ASN A 84 5.97 15.72 1.89
C ASN A 84 5.94 14.68 0.75
N PRO A 85 4.76 14.41 0.14
CA PRO A 85 4.62 13.37 -0.89
C PRO A 85 5.21 13.75 -2.25
N PHE A 86 5.65 15.00 -2.43
CA PHE A 86 6.16 15.51 -3.71
C PHE A 86 7.69 15.42 -3.81
N ARG A 87 8.36 14.87 -2.80
CA ARG A 87 9.82 14.72 -2.78
C ARG A 87 10.24 13.32 -3.20
N ILE A 88 11.49 13.19 -3.66
CA ILE A 88 12.10 11.87 -3.85
C ILE A 88 12.70 11.42 -2.51
N TYR A 89 12.28 10.27 -2.01
CA TYR A 89 12.88 9.67 -0.82
C TYR A 89 14.28 9.12 -1.11
N ASN A 90 15.19 9.40 -0.19
CA ASN A 90 16.42 8.63 -0.01
C ASN A 90 16.39 8.01 1.40
N SER A 91 17.36 7.16 1.74
CA SER A 91 17.34 6.44 3.02
C SER A 91 17.34 7.36 4.24
N GLN A 92 18.02 8.52 4.18
CA GLN A 92 18.12 9.44 5.30
C GLN A 92 16.81 10.22 5.50
N THR A 93 16.26 10.75 4.41
CA THR A 93 15.00 11.50 4.46
C THR A 93 13.84 10.57 4.83
N PHE A 94 13.87 9.32 4.35
CA PHE A 94 12.91 8.29 4.76
C PHE A 94 13.01 7.97 6.26
N GLU A 95 14.21 7.66 6.77
CA GLU A 95 14.42 7.40 8.20
C GLU A 95 13.98 8.60 9.05
N PHE A 96 14.27 9.82 8.60
CA PHE A 96 13.82 11.03 9.27
C PHE A 96 12.29 11.10 9.41
N ASP A 97 11.54 10.97 8.32
CA ASP A 97 10.08 11.08 8.36
C ASP A 97 9.47 9.93 9.19
N VAL A 98 9.92 8.69 8.98
CA VAL A 98 9.41 7.51 9.70
C VAL A 98 9.57 7.66 11.21
N LEU A 99 10.72 8.15 11.68
CA LEU A 99 10.95 8.36 13.11
C LEU A 99 10.12 9.52 13.68
N ASN A 100 9.85 10.56 12.89
CA ASN A 100 8.94 11.64 13.29
C ASN A 100 7.49 11.15 13.37
N LEU A 101 7.05 10.33 12.42
CA LEU A 101 5.72 9.69 12.47
C LEU A 101 5.57 8.82 13.72
N ALA A 102 6.59 8.01 14.04
CA ALA A 102 6.62 7.20 15.26
C ALA A 102 6.53 8.03 16.53
N HIS A 103 7.24 9.15 16.58
CA HIS A 103 7.19 10.05 17.73
C HIS A 103 5.82 10.70 17.88
N ARG A 104 5.30 11.30 16.80
CA ARG A 104 4.07 12.10 16.81
C ARG A 104 2.82 11.26 17.05
N TYR A 105 2.75 10.08 16.45
CA TYR A 105 1.55 9.23 16.47
C TYR A 105 1.73 7.97 17.33
N SER A 106 2.60 8.05 18.36
CA SER A 106 3.02 6.92 19.21
C SER A 106 1.87 6.14 19.87
N ASP A 107 0.70 6.74 20.04
CA ASP A 107 -0.49 6.06 20.58
C ASP A 107 -1.04 4.94 19.67
N ILE A 108 -0.80 5.02 18.36
CA ILE A 108 -1.42 4.15 17.34
C ILE A 108 -0.42 3.66 16.29
N LEU A 109 0.78 4.21 16.26
CA LEU A 109 1.79 3.97 15.26
C LEU A 109 3.10 3.55 15.94
N GLU A 110 3.61 2.39 15.54
CA GLU A 110 4.90 1.84 16.00
C GLU A 110 5.80 1.59 14.79
N VAL A 111 7.11 1.80 14.95
CA VAL A 111 8.10 1.52 13.92
C VAL A 111 9.11 0.52 14.45
N GLU A 112 9.38 -0.49 13.64
CA GLU A 112 10.41 -1.50 13.92
C GLU A 112 11.37 -1.65 12.74
N VAL A 113 12.60 -2.06 13.05
CA VAL A 113 13.57 -2.50 12.04
C VAL A 113 13.50 -4.02 11.94
N PHE A 114 13.00 -4.54 10.82
CA PHE A 114 12.85 -5.99 10.62
C PHE A 114 14.08 -6.62 9.95
N GLY A 115 15.00 -5.81 9.44
CA GLY A 115 16.20 -6.31 8.77
C GLY A 115 17.13 -5.22 8.27
N LYS A 116 18.09 -5.65 7.44
CA LYS A 116 19.03 -4.75 6.74
C LYS A 116 19.05 -5.12 5.26
N SER A 117 19.22 -4.12 4.40
CA SER A 117 19.45 -4.30 2.98
C SER A 117 20.84 -4.88 2.71
N TYR A 118 21.09 -5.28 1.47
CA TYR A 118 22.42 -5.72 1.03
C TYR A 118 23.52 -4.68 1.32
N MET A 119 23.21 -3.38 1.19
CA MET A 119 24.12 -2.28 1.52
C MET A 119 24.09 -1.87 3.01
N GLY A 120 23.55 -2.72 3.88
CA GLY A 120 23.52 -2.51 5.33
C GLY A 120 22.55 -1.43 5.82
N LYS A 121 21.66 -0.91 4.97
CA LYS A 121 20.65 0.08 5.36
C LYS A 121 19.52 -0.60 6.13
N LYS A 122 19.01 0.03 7.19
CA LYS A 122 17.88 -0.50 7.97
C LYS A 122 16.63 -0.61 7.09
N LEU A 123 15.89 -1.71 7.25
CA LEU A 123 14.59 -1.90 6.64
C LEU A 123 13.52 -1.74 7.71
N TYR A 124 12.58 -0.85 7.47
CA TYR A 124 11.57 -0.44 8.44
C TYR A 124 10.21 -1.07 8.13
N VAL A 125 9.49 -1.44 9.18
CA VAL A 125 8.06 -1.72 9.12
C VAL A 125 7.34 -0.72 10.03
N VAL A 126 6.28 -0.11 9.51
CA VAL A 126 5.42 0.82 10.24
C VAL A 126 4.10 0.10 10.54
N LYS A 127 3.81 -0.12 11.82
CA LYS A 127 2.54 -0.69 12.27
C LYS A 127 1.60 0.45 12.61
N LEU A 128 0.39 0.44 12.05
CA LEU A 128 -0.64 1.44 12.30
C LEU A 128 -1.95 0.75 12.70
N GLY A 129 -2.46 1.08 13.88
CA GLY A 129 -3.73 0.56 14.42
C GLY A 129 -3.57 -0.50 15.51
N LYS A 130 -4.67 -0.74 16.22
CA LYS A 130 -4.76 -1.55 17.45
C LYS A 130 -5.49 -2.88 17.28
N GLY A 131 -5.94 -3.17 16.06
CA GLY A 131 -6.76 -4.32 15.76
C GLY A 131 -6.06 -5.68 15.79
N SER A 132 -6.86 -6.75 15.91
CA SER A 132 -6.36 -8.12 15.82
C SER A 132 -6.14 -8.58 14.39
N THR A 133 -6.88 -8.05 13.42
CA THR A 133 -6.72 -8.38 11.99
C THR A 133 -5.46 -7.71 11.45
N LYS A 134 -4.63 -8.44 10.72
CA LYS A 134 -3.33 -7.96 10.25
C LYS A 134 -3.32 -7.88 8.73
N VAL A 135 -2.94 -6.74 8.18
CA VAL A 135 -2.81 -6.50 6.73
C VAL A 135 -1.41 -6.01 6.44
N LEU A 136 -0.75 -6.58 5.42
CA LEU A 136 0.56 -6.13 4.97
C LEU A 136 0.41 -5.32 3.67
N VAL A 137 1.02 -4.14 3.64
CA VAL A 137 1.11 -3.27 2.48
C VAL A 137 2.59 -3.00 2.21
N THR A 138 3.06 -3.31 1.00
CA THR A 138 4.46 -3.12 0.60
C THR A 138 4.56 -2.17 -0.58
N GLY A 139 5.55 -1.28 -0.56
CA GLY A 139 5.89 -0.37 -1.66
C GLY A 139 7.24 -0.68 -2.29
N THR A 140 7.49 -0.04 -3.44
CA THR A 140 8.83 0.13 -4.05
C THR A 140 9.66 -1.16 -4.11
N THR A 141 9.03 -2.30 -4.43
CA THR A 141 9.76 -3.56 -4.68
C THR A 141 10.72 -3.40 -5.86
N HIS A 142 10.31 -2.63 -6.88
CA HIS A 142 11.22 -2.08 -7.86
C HIS A 142 11.61 -0.65 -7.49
N ALA A 143 12.90 -0.36 -7.41
CA ALA A 143 13.42 0.95 -7.03
C ALA A 143 12.94 2.12 -7.94
N ARG A 144 12.53 1.81 -9.17
CA ARG A 144 11.99 2.80 -10.14
C ARG A 144 10.53 3.17 -9.89
N GLU A 145 9.83 2.47 -9.00
CA GLU A 145 8.41 2.67 -8.68
C GLU A 145 8.23 3.43 -7.36
N ASN A 146 9.15 4.36 -7.08
CA ASN A 146 9.29 5.08 -5.80
C ASN A 146 8.11 6.01 -5.45
N ILE A 147 7.19 6.25 -6.39
CA ILE A 147 5.93 6.96 -6.12
C ILE A 147 5.08 6.21 -5.09
N THR A 148 5.21 4.88 -5.03
CA THR A 148 4.48 4.06 -4.07
C THR A 148 4.94 4.29 -2.62
N THR A 149 6.24 4.51 -2.37
CA THR A 149 6.73 4.93 -1.04
C THR A 149 6.11 6.26 -0.63
N ASN A 150 6.07 7.26 -1.51
CA ASN A 150 5.47 8.56 -1.22
C ASN A 150 3.99 8.44 -0.87
N TYR A 151 3.25 7.66 -1.66
CA TYR A 151 1.83 7.39 -1.40
C TYR A 151 1.63 6.71 -0.05
N ILE A 152 2.37 5.63 0.23
CA ILE A 152 2.27 4.89 1.50
C ILE A 152 2.59 5.80 2.69
N MET A 153 3.70 6.53 2.64
CA MET A 153 4.10 7.44 3.73
C MET A 153 3.02 8.49 4.00
N ARG A 154 2.43 9.04 2.95
CA ARG A 154 1.35 10.02 3.09
C ARG A 154 0.08 9.41 3.67
N THR A 155 -0.31 8.22 3.20
CA THR A 155 -1.47 7.50 3.72
C THR A 155 -1.31 7.16 5.20
N ILE A 156 -0.12 6.76 5.64
CA ILE A 156 0.16 6.51 7.06
C ILE A 156 -0.15 7.75 7.90
N GLU A 157 0.34 8.92 7.49
CA GLU A 157 0.10 10.17 8.20
C GLU A 157 -1.37 10.59 8.18
N GLU A 158 -2.04 10.51 7.02
CA GLU A 158 -3.45 10.89 6.90
C GLU A 158 -4.36 9.97 7.73
N TYR A 159 -4.07 8.68 7.77
CA TYR A 159 -4.84 7.73 8.59
C TYR A 159 -4.58 7.96 10.08
N ALA A 160 -3.35 8.30 10.46
CA ALA A 160 -3.03 8.62 11.84
C ALA A 160 -3.78 9.87 12.31
N ILE A 161 -3.77 10.95 11.52
CA ILE A 161 -4.52 12.18 11.78
C ILE A 161 -6.02 11.88 11.87
N SER A 162 -6.57 11.17 10.87
CA SER A 162 -8.01 10.84 10.82
C SER A 162 -8.43 10.00 12.03
N TYR A 163 -7.58 9.07 12.49
CA TYR A 163 -7.84 8.28 13.68
C TYR A 163 -7.92 9.13 14.95
N LEU A 164 -6.95 10.03 15.15
CA LEU A 164 -6.91 10.89 16.34
C LEU A 164 -8.10 11.85 16.38
N ASN A 165 -8.50 12.38 15.22
CA ASN A 165 -9.65 13.28 15.11
C ASN A 165 -11.00 12.54 15.11
N LYS A 166 -11.00 11.20 15.01
CA LYS A 166 -12.19 10.36 14.81
C LYS A 166 -12.99 10.77 13.56
N GLU A 167 -12.26 11.11 12.50
CA GLU A 167 -12.81 11.54 11.22
C GLU A 167 -12.93 10.38 10.22
N THR A 168 -13.68 10.62 9.16
CA THR A 168 -13.72 9.73 8.01
C THR A 168 -12.67 10.12 6.99
N TYR A 169 -12.05 9.12 6.36
CA TYR A 169 -11.18 9.31 5.19
C TYR A 169 -11.85 8.63 3.99
N ASP A 170 -12.10 9.38 2.91
CA ASP A 170 -12.84 8.90 1.73
C ASP A 170 -14.16 8.17 2.05
N GLY A 171 -14.88 8.66 3.07
CA GLY A 171 -16.16 8.08 3.52
C GLY A 171 -16.02 6.85 4.43
N TYR A 172 -14.81 6.39 4.74
CA TYR A 172 -14.54 5.29 5.66
C TYR A 172 -14.22 5.80 7.06
N ASN A 173 -14.82 5.19 8.09
CA ASN A 173 -14.51 5.48 9.49
C ASN A 173 -13.16 4.86 9.89
N VAL A 174 -12.09 5.65 9.79
CA VAL A 174 -10.71 5.21 10.06
C VAL A 174 -10.54 4.79 11.52
N TYR A 175 -11.20 5.48 12.45
CA TYR A 175 -11.16 5.14 13.88
C TYR A 175 -11.66 3.72 14.14
N GLU A 176 -12.81 3.35 13.57
CA GLU A 176 -13.33 1.98 13.69
C GLU A 176 -12.46 0.95 12.98
N ILE A 177 -11.97 1.27 11.78
CA ILE A 177 -11.14 0.36 10.99
C ILE A 177 -9.86 0.04 11.74
N LEU A 178 -9.10 1.04 12.21
CA LEU A 178 -7.83 0.81 12.89
C LEU A 178 -7.98 0.27 14.32
N ASN A 179 -9.18 0.29 14.90
CA ASN A 179 -9.46 -0.48 16.12
C ASN A 179 -9.73 -1.96 15.86
N LYS A 180 -10.05 -2.35 14.62
CA LYS A 180 -10.30 -3.74 14.20
C LYS A 180 -9.13 -4.35 13.40
N VAL A 181 -8.35 -3.50 12.73
CA VAL A 181 -7.20 -3.86 11.89
C VAL A 181 -5.93 -3.15 12.37
N THR A 182 -4.79 -3.84 12.30
CA THR A 182 -3.45 -3.24 12.29
C THR A 182 -2.86 -3.43 10.90
N ILE A 183 -2.48 -2.34 10.26
CA ILE A 183 -1.83 -2.34 8.95
C ILE A 183 -0.31 -2.25 9.16
N TYR A 184 0.42 -3.13 8.50
CA TYR A 184 1.89 -3.18 8.49
C TYR A 184 2.32 -2.62 7.15
N TYR A 185 2.96 -1.48 7.16
CA TYR A 185 3.51 -0.86 5.96
C TYR A 185 5.01 -1.15 5.88
N VAL A 186 5.46 -1.62 4.71
CA VAL A 186 6.87 -1.67 4.32
C VAL A 186 7.01 -0.75 3.11
N PRO A 187 7.26 0.56 3.33
CA PRO A 187 7.22 1.56 2.27
C PRO A 187 8.39 1.47 1.28
#